data_AF-A0A7S0RGC6-F1
#
_entry.id   AF-A0A7S0RGC6-F1
#
_cell.length_a   1.000
_cell.length_b   1.000
_cell.length_c   1.000
_cell.angle_alpha   90.00
_cell.angle_beta   90.00
_cell.angle_gamma   90.00
#
_symmetry.space_group_name_H-M   'P 1'
#
loop_
_entity.id
_entity.type
_entity.pdbx_description
1 polymer ?
#
loop_
_entity_poly.entity_id
_entity_poly.type
_entity_poly.pdbx_seq_one_letter_code
_entity_poly.pdbx_strand_id
1 'polypeptide(L)'
;ALRCFLDCVSGIDPTVVSIWVGVAIDGIPESVLIGLLAVQHRMSVPFIASVFISNFPEAMSCASLCTLQGMKWYKIVMMWSLLMIMTGGIAALTAAIFDHLTNFHKESASFYRVKEVAEGVSAGAMLTCVSAAVIPEAITTGGDIAGFITVVGFLAAVMVKVLELIYTDQSSPS
;
A
#
# COMPACT_ATOMS: atom_id res chain seq x y z
N ALA A 1 9.88 -14.16 -14.36
CA ALA A 1 9.51 -13.51 -13.09
C ALA A 1 9.30 -14.53 -11.97
N LEU A 2 8.32 -15.43 -12.06
CA LEU A 2 7.95 -16.35 -10.96
C LEU A 2 9.07 -17.29 -10.47
N ARG A 3 9.89 -17.86 -11.36
CA ARG A 3 11.07 -18.67 -10.97
C ARG A 3 12.14 -17.87 -10.24
N CYS A 4 12.48 -16.70 -10.78
CA CYS A 4 13.45 -15.78 -10.17
C CYS A 4 12.94 -15.23 -8.81
N PHE A 5 11.63 -15.07 -8.68
CA PHE A 5 10.95 -14.76 -7.42
C PHE A 5 11.05 -15.91 -6.41
N LEU A 6 10.73 -17.14 -6.82
CA LEU A 6 10.88 -18.32 -5.96
C LEU A 6 12.33 -18.55 -5.53
N ASP A 7 13.30 -18.32 -6.41
CA ASP A 7 14.74 -18.41 -6.09
C ASP A 7 15.20 -17.25 -5.17
N CYS A 8 14.55 -16.09 -5.26
CA CYS A 8 14.81 -14.95 -4.36
C CYS A 8 14.21 -15.21 -2.97
N VAL A 9 13.01 -15.79 -2.91
CA VAL A 9 12.23 -16.08 -1.70
C VAL A 9 12.68 -17.37 -1.00
N SER A 10 13.35 -18.28 -1.70
CA SER A 10 13.86 -19.50 -1.10
C SER A 10 14.87 -19.18 0.02
N GLY A 11 14.52 -19.55 1.26
CA GLY A 11 15.33 -19.32 2.46
C GLY A 11 15.06 -18.01 3.20
N ILE A 12 14.01 -17.26 2.83
CA ILE A 12 13.53 -16.08 3.58
C ILE A 12 12.59 -16.54 4.70
N ASP A 13 12.62 -15.85 5.85
CA ASP A 13 11.71 -16.09 6.96
C ASP A 13 10.24 -15.88 6.53
N PRO A 14 9.30 -16.73 7.00
CA PRO A 14 7.89 -16.62 6.67
C PRO A 14 7.29 -15.24 6.97
N THR A 15 7.82 -14.49 7.93
CA THR A 15 7.32 -13.16 8.32
C THR A 15 7.66 -12.08 7.30
N VAL A 16 8.87 -12.12 6.72
CA VAL A 16 9.24 -11.23 5.62
C VAL A 16 8.38 -11.52 4.39
N VAL A 17 8.14 -12.81 4.13
CA VAL A 17 7.29 -13.23 3.01
C VAL A 17 5.84 -12.79 3.21
N SER A 18 5.29 -12.90 4.42
CA SER A 18 3.91 -12.48 4.69
C SER A 18 3.73 -10.96 4.57
N ILE A 19 4.69 -10.16 5.04
CA ILE A 19 4.68 -8.71 4.84
C ILE A 19 4.78 -8.39 3.35
N TRP A 20 5.74 -8.98 2.63
CA TRP A 20 5.92 -8.73 1.20
C TRP A 20 4.68 -9.12 0.38
N VAL A 21 4.05 -10.25 0.70
CA VAL A 21 2.80 -10.68 0.07
C VAL A 21 1.67 -9.73 0.39
N GLY A 22 1.58 -9.24 1.64
CA GLY A 22 0.60 -8.22 2.02
C GLY A 22 0.74 -6.95 1.19
N VAL A 23 1.96 -6.42 1.07
CA VAL A 23 2.28 -5.25 0.23
C VAL A 23 2.01 -5.54 -1.24
N ALA A 24 2.30 -6.74 -1.73
CA ALA A 24 2.02 -7.12 -3.11
C ALA A 24 0.52 -7.17 -3.40
N ILE A 25 -0.28 -7.68 -2.46
CA ILE A 25 -1.74 -7.77 -2.58
C ILE A 25 -2.36 -6.38 -2.52
N ASP A 26 -1.89 -5.50 -1.64
CA ASP A 26 -2.35 -4.11 -1.54
C ASP A 26 -1.89 -3.23 -2.72
N GLY A 27 -0.69 -3.49 -3.23
CA GLY A 27 -0.16 -2.81 -4.40
C GLY A 27 -0.98 -3.03 -5.67
N ILE A 28 -1.79 -4.09 -5.76
CA ILE A 28 -2.70 -4.33 -6.90
C ILE A 28 -3.83 -3.28 -6.96
N PRO A 29 -4.71 -3.14 -5.95
CA PRO A 29 -5.73 -2.10 -5.95
C PRO A 29 -5.13 -0.68 -5.99
N GLU A 30 -4.01 -0.41 -5.30
CA GLU A 30 -3.36 0.91 -5.38
C GLU A 30 -2.86 1.22 -6.79
N SER A 31 -2.21 0.27 -7.47
CA SER A 31 -1.73 0.49 -8.84
C SER A 31 -2.86 0.68 -9.84
N VAL A 32 -3.99 -0.03 -9.66
CA VAL A 32 -5.22 0.22 -10.43
C VAL A 32 -5.69 1.66 -10.21
N LEU A 33 -5.75 2.13 -8.95
CA LEU A 33 -6.16 3.48 -8.62
C LEU A 33 -5.23 4.54 -9.22
N ILE A 34 -3.91 4.34 -9.17
CA ILE A 34 -2.92 5.20 -9.81
C ILE A 34 -3.15 5.27 -11.32
N GLY A 35 -3.34 4.13 -11.99
CA GLY A 35 -3.60 4.07 -13.43
C GLY A 35 -4.88 4.80 -13.82
N LEU A 36 -5.94 4.66 -13.02
CA LEU A 36 -7.21 5.35 -13.19
C LEU A 36 -7.07 6.87 -13.06
N LEU A 37 -6.38 7.35 -12.02
CA LEU A 37 -6.15 8.78 -11.78
C LEU A 37 -5.23 9.40 -12.84
N ALA A 38 -4.27 8.64 -13.37
CA ALA A 38 -3.37 9.06 -14.43
C ALA A 38 -4.13 9.38 -15.73
N VAL A 39 -5.08 8.53 -16.13
CA VAL A 39 -5.92 8.74 -17.34
C VAL A 39 -6.79 9.98 -17.21
N GLN A 40 -7.31 10.27 -16.03
CA GLN A 40 -8.14 11.45 -15.81
C GLN A 40 -7.34 12.75 -15.63
N HIS A 41 -6.00 12.70 -15.64
CA HIS A 41 -5.13 13.80 -15.23
C HIS A 41 -5.49 14.38 -13.85
N ARG A 42 -6.08 13.56 -12.96
CA ARG A 42 -6.51 13.94 -11.60
C ARG A 42 -5.53 13.48 -10.52
N MET A 43 -4.27 13.29 -10.91
CA MET A 43 -3.23 12.85 -9.99
C MET A 43 -2.82 14.03 -9.08
N SER A 44 -3.19 13.94 -7.80
CA SER A 44 -2.95 14.98 -6.81
C SER A 44 -1.65 14.71 -6.04
N VAL A 45 -0.84 15.74 -5.78
CA VAL A 45 0.39 15.63 -4.97
C VAL A 45 0.09 15.03 -3.59
N PRO A 46 -0.97 15.47 -2.86
CA PRO A 46 -1.43 14.82 -1.64
C PRO A 46 -1.63 13.30 -1.73
N PHE A 47 -2.18 12.80 -2.84
CA PHE A 47 -2.43 11.37 -3.03
C PHE A 47 -1.11 10.59 -3.18
N ILE A 48 -0.17 11.11 -3.96
CA ILE A 48 1.16 10.49 -4.09
C ILE A 48 1.87 10.49 -2.73
N ALA A 49 1.78 11.60 -2.01
CA ALA A 49 2.37 11.73 -0.68
C ALA A 49 1.75 10.74 0.31
N SER A 50 0.42 10.54 0.29
CA SER A 50 -0.23 9.57 1.18
C SER A 50 0.19 8.14 0.89
N VAL A 51 0.21 7.74 -0.40
CA VAL A 51 0.67 6.40 -0.81
C VAL A 51 2.12 6.16 -0.41
N PHE A 52 2.98 7.17 -0.58
CA PHE A 52 4.38 7.09 -0.18
C PHE A 52 4.54 6.95 1.35
N ILE A 53 3.82 7.78 2.11
CA ILE A 53 3.89 7.77 3.58
C ILE A 53 3.39 6.43 4.15
N SER A 54 2.38 5.79 3.55
CA SER A 54 1.89 4.49 4.00
C SER A 54 2.89 3.36 3.68
N ASN A 55 3.44 3.33 2.47
CA ASN A 55 4.34 2.26 2.03
C ASN A 55 5.76 2.36 2.65
N PHE A 56 6.19 3.56 3.06
CA PHE A 56 7.55 3.80 3.53
C PHE A 56 7.89 3.08 4.86
N PRO A 57 7.07 3.17 5.93
CA PRO A 57 7.30 2.44 7.17
C PRO A 57 7.33 0.92 6.97
N GLU A 58 6.47 0.39 6.09
CA GLU A 58 6.40 -1.05 5.82
C GLU A 58 7.65 -1.56 5.10
N ALA A 59 8.08 -0.83 4.07
CA ALA A 59 9.31 -1.13 3.35
C ALA A 59 10.52 -1.05 4.27
N MET A 60 10.58 -0.05 5.16
CA MET A 60 11.65 0.09 6.14
C MET A 60 11.65 -1.05 7.16
N SER A 61 10.49 -1.39 7.72
CA SER A 61 10.36 -2.49 8.70
C SER A 61 10.82 -3.81 8.08
N CYS A 62 10.33 -4.11 6.88
CA CYS A 62 10.68 -5.33 6.17
C CYS A 62 12.17 -5.35 5.75
N ALA A 63 12.74 -4.22 5.30
CA ALA A 63 14.17 -4.12 5.02
C ALA A 63 15.04 -4.32 6.28
N SER A 64 14.60 -3.85 7.44
CA SER A 64 15.28 -4.07 8.70
C SER A 64 15.28 -5.56 9.08
N LEU A 65 14.13 -6.23 8.92
CA LEU A 65 13.97 -7.65 9.19
C LEU A 65 14.83 -8.50 8.24
N CYS A 66 14.88 -8.14 6.97
CA CYS A 66 15.77 -8.74 5.98
C CYS A 66 17.25 -8.64 6.37
N THR A 67 17.64 -7.49 6.94
CA THR A 67 19.03 -7.23 7.35
C THR A 67 19.38 -8.03 8.61
N LEU A 68 18.46 -8.13 9.57
CA LEU A 68 18.63 -8.96 10.78
C LEU A 68 18.81 -10.44 10.45
N GLN A 69 18.19 -10.90 9.36
CA GLN A 69 18.31 -12.28 8.86
C GLN A 69 19.57 -12.52 8.02
N GLY A 70 20.47 -11.54 7.89
CA GLY A 70 21.70 -11.67 7.13
C GLY A 70 21.49 -11.73 5.61
N MET A 71 20.34 -11.25 5.11
CA MET A 71 20.08 -11.21 3.68
C MET A 71 20.97 -10.16 3.01
N LYS A 72 21.59 -10.55 1.89
CA LYS A 72 22.48 -9.66 1.13
C LYS A 72 21.68 -8.52 0.51
N TRP A 73 22.21 -7.31 0.57
CA TRP A 73 21.55 -6.07 0.13
C TRP A 73 20.96 -6.13 -1.29
N TYR A 74 21.65 -6.81 -2.23
CA TYR A 74 21.18 -6.94 -3.61
C TYR A 74 19.90 -7.77 -3.74
N LYS A 75 19.68 -8.78 -2.87
CA LYS A 75 18.44 -9.56 -2.84
C LYS A 75 17.27 -8.70 -2.38
N ILE A 76 17.49 -7.87 -1.36
CA ILE A 76 16.51 -6.92 -0.84
C ILE A 76 16.09 -5.96 -1.97
N VAL A 77 17.07 -5.29 -2.59
CA VAL A 77 16.80 -4.35 -3.70
C VAL A 77 16.09 -5.04 -4.87
N MET A 78 16.50 -6.26 -5.25
CA MET A 78 15.86 -7.01 -6.34
C MET A 78 14.40 -7.36 -6.03
N MET A 79 14.10 -7.79 -4.81
CA MET A 79 12.75 -8.14 -4.36
C MET A 79 11.80 -6.93 -4.40
N TRP A 80 12.26 -5.77 -3.93
CA TRP A 80 11.47 -4.53 -3.98
C TRP A 80 11.36 -3.96 -5.40
N SER A 81 12.41 -4.09 -6.20
CA SER A 81 12.38 -3.68 -7.61
C SER A 81 11.38 -4.49 -8.42
N LEU A 82 11.24 -5.79 -8.13
CA LEU A 82 10.21 -6.63 -8.76
C LEU A 82 8.80 -6.14 -8.42
N LEU A 83 8.56 -5.77 -7.16
CA LEU A 83 7.27 -5.25 -6.71
C LEU A 83 6.96 -3.89 -7.36
N MET A 84 7.96 -3.01 -7.49
CA MET A 84 7.85 -1.74 -8.23
C MET A 84 7.52 -1.95 -9.71
N ILE A 85 8.17 -2.91 -10.38
CA ILE A 85 7.89 -3.22 -11.78
C ILE A 85 6.47 -3.81 -11.93
N MET A 86 6.07 -4.67 -11.01
CA MET A 86 4.73 -5.29 -11.03
C MET A 86 3.63 -4.24 -10.88
N THR A 87 3.70 -3.41 -9.84
CA THR A 87 2.72 -2.35 -9.56
C THR A 87 2.72 -1.27 -10.64
N GLY A 88 3.90 -0.83 -11.11
CA GLY A 88 4.01 0.07 -12.24
C GLY A 88 3.43 -0.49 -13.54
N GLY A 89 3.64 -1.80 -13.79
CA GLY A 89 3.07 -2.50 -14.93
C GLY A 89 1.55 -2.60 -14.87
N ILE A 90 0.98 -2.87 -13.69
CA ILE A 90 -0.48 -2.87 -13.48
C ILE A 90 -1.04 -1.47 -13.71
N ALA A 91 -0.41 -0.43 -13.14
CA ALA A 91 -0.85 0.95 -13.33
C ALA A 91 -0.84 1.36 -14.82
N ALA A 92 0.22 1.02 -15.55
CA ALA A 92 0.32 1.26 -16.99
C ALA A 92 -0.74 0.49 -17.78
N LEU A 93 -0.99 -0.77 -17.43
CA LEU A 93 -2.02 -1.60 -18.07
C LEU A 93 -3.42 -1.04 -17.81
N THR A 94 -3.73 -0.67 -16.57
CA THR A 94 -5.00 -0.05 -16.21
C THR A 94 -5.19 1.26 -16.97
N ALA A 95 -4.14 2.09 -17.06
CA ALA A 95 -4.21 3.32 -17.82
C ALA A 95 -4.50 3.07 -19.31
N ALA A 96 -3.81 2.12 -19.94
CA ALA A 96 -4.03 1.77 -21.35
C ALA A 96 -5.44 1.21 -21.62
N ILE A 97 -5.94 0.34 -20.75
CA ILE A 97 -7.29 -0.23 -20.85
C ILE A 97 -8.33 0.88 -20.72
N PHE A 98 -8.21 1.74 -19.71
CA PHE A 98 -9.18 2.80 -19.48
C PHE A 98 -9.12 3.90 -20.52
N ASP A 99 -7.94 4.29 -21.00
CA ASP A 99 -7.80 5.26 -22.10
C ASP A 99 -8.52 4.77 -23.37
N HIS A 100 -8.38 3.48 -23.70
CA HIS A 100 -9.09 2.90 -24.83
C HIS A 100 -10.62 2.88 -24.64
N LEU A 101 -11.08 2.55 -23.43
CA LEU A 101 -12.51 2.47 -23.09
C LEU A 101 -13.20 3.85 -22.91
N THR A 102 -12.48 4.87 -22.44
CA THR A 102 -13.06 6.19 -22.10
C THR A 102 -12.99 7.24 -23.21
N ASN A 103 -12.57 6.87 -24.42
CA ASN A 103 -12.75 7.71 -25.63
C ASN A 103 -14.18 8.23 -25.83
N PHE A 104 -15.19 7.65 -25.16
CA PHE A 104 -16.59 8.04 -25.28
C PHE A 104 -17.24 8.78 -24.09
N HIS A 105 -16.71 8.75 -22.85
CA HIS A 105 -17.27 9.53 -21.72
C HIS A 105 -16.27 9.60 -20.54
N LYS A 106 -15.67 10.78 -20.32
CA LYS A 106 -14.66 11.03 -19.27
C LYS A 106 -15.19 11.04 -17.82
N GLU A 107 -16.50 10.96 -17.61
CA GLU A 107 -17.12 10.87 -16.27
C GLU A 107 -18.24 9.82 -16.23
N SER A 108 -17.89 8.56 -16.42
CA SER A 108 -18.86 7.47 -16.24
C SER A 108 -18.97 7.06 -14.77
N ALA A 109 -20.19 6.79 -14.29
CA ALA A 109 -20.49 6.21 -12.97
C ALA A 109 -19.74 4.88 -12.70
N SER A 110 -19.20 4.23 -13.74
CA SER A 110 -18.33 3.06 -13.61
C SER A 110 -16.97 3.40 -12.98
N PHE A 111 -16.43 4.61 -13.19
CA PHE A 111 -15.15 5.02 -12.62
C PHE A 111 -15.20 5.08 -11.09
N TYR A 112 -16.19 5.79 -10.54
CA TYR A 112 -16.37 5.93 -9.09
C TYR A 112 -16.55 4.57 -8.42
N ARG A 113 -17.31 3.66 -9.03
CA ARG A 113 -17.49 2.30 -8.53
C ARG A 113 -16.20 1.49 -8.49
N VAL A 114 -15.36 1.57 -9.53
CA VAL A 114 -14.07 0.85 -9.53
C VAL A 114 -13.11 1.44 -8.49
N LYS A 115 -13.07 2.77 -8.35
CA LYS A 115 -12.28 3.45 -7.33
C LYS A 115 -12.65 2.97 -5.92
N GLU A 116 -13.93 3.05 -5.56
CA GLU A 116 -14.41 2.68 -4.20
C GLU A 116 -14.14 1.20 -3.89
N VAL A 117 -14.32 0.31 -4.87
CA VAL A 117 -14.00 -1.11 -4.71
C VAL A 117 -12.50 -1.32 -4.53
N ALA A 118 -11.65 -0.64 -5.30
CA ALA A 118 -10.21 -0.75 -5.15
C ALA A 118 -9.74 -0.28 -3.76
N GLU A 119 -10.23 0.88 -3.30
CA GLU A 119 -9.92 1.39 -1.95
C GLU A 119 -10.39 0.42 -0.84
N GLY A 120 -11.59 -0.16 -0.97
CA GLY A 120 -12.10 -1.15 -0.02
C GLY A 120 -11.27 -2.44 0.02
N VAL A 121 -10.82 -2.93 -1.15
CA VAL A 121 -9.96 -4.11 -1.26
C VAL A 121 -8.56 -3.83 -0.68
N SER A 122 -7.99 -2.65 -0.95
CA SER A 122 -6.72 -2.19 -0.37
C SER A 122 -6.79 -2.16 1.16
N ALA A 123 -7.83 -1.53 1.72
CA ALA A 123 -8.03 -1.49 3.17
C ALA A 123 -8.13 -2.89 3.82
N GLY A 124 -8.83 -3.83 3.17
CA GLY A 124 -8.94 -5.21 3.64
C GLY A 124 -7.62 -6.00 3.54
N ALA A 125 -6.85 -5.79 2.47
CA ALA A 125 -5.54 -6.39 2.27
C ALA A 125 -4.56 -5.94 3.37
N MET A 126 -4.53 -4.63 3.65
CA MET A 126 -3.71 -4.06 4.72
C MET A 126 -4.12 -4.54 6.11
N LEU A 127 -5.42 -4.63 6.40
CA LEU A 127 -5.90 -5.19 7.67
C LEU A 127 -5.42 -6.65 7.86
N THR A 128 -5.49 -7.45 6.80
CA THR A 128 -5.02 -8.83 6.81
C THR A 128 -3.51 -8.90 7.03
N CYS A 129 -2.73 -8.09 6.32
CA CYS A 129 -1.28 -7.99 6.46
C CYS A 129 -0.87 -7.65 7.90
N VAL A 130 -1.47 -6.60 8.47
CA VAL A 130 -1.19 -6.16 9.83
C VAL A 130 -1.52 -7.25 10.84
N SER A 131 -2.68 -7.90 10.69
CA SER A 131 -3.10 -8.97 11.61
C SER A 131 -2.24 -10.22 11.54
N ALA A 132 -1.80 -10.61 10.34
CA ALA A 132 -1.11 -11.87 10.11
C ALA A 132 0.40 -11.78 10.35
N ALA A 133 1.00 -10.61 10.16
CA ALA A 133 2.45 -10.45 10.14
C ALA A 133 2.95 -9.36 11.08
N VAL A 134 2.39 -8.15 10.98
CA VAL A 134 2.93 -6.98 11.70
C VAL A 134 2.67 -7.05 13.20
N ILE A 135 1.47 -7.47 13.62
CA ILE A 135 1.12 -7.59 15.04
C ILE A 135 1.96 -8.69 15.73
N PRO A 136 2.04 -9.94 15.21
CA PRO A 136 2.89 -10.97 15.79
C PRO A 136 4.37 -10.55 15.90
N GLU A 137 4.90 -9.92 14.86
CA GLU A 137 6.28 -9.40 14.81
C GLU A 137 6.51 -8.32 15.87
N ALA A 138 5.57 -7.38 15.99
CA ALA A 138 5.65 -6.26 16.93
C ALA A 138 5.64 -6.75 18.39
N ILE A 139 4.85 -7.78 18.71
CA ILE A 139 4.83 -8.39 20.04
C ILE A 139 6.15 -9.12 20.31
N THR A 140 6.70 -9.81 19.31
CA THR A 140 7.94 -10.57 19.45
C THR A 140 9.15 -9.64 19.64
N THR A 141 9.17 -8.50 18.95
CA THR A 141 10.29 -7.54 18.98
C THR A 141 10.15 -6.49 20.09
N GLY A 142 8.95 -5.94 20.28
CA GLY A 142 8.66 -4.83 21.19
C GLY A 142 8.04 -5.22 22.53
N GLY A 143 7.69 -6.50 22.72
CA GLY A 143 7.05 -6.99 23.94
C GLY A 143 5.73 -6.29 24.25
N ASP A 144 5.41 -6.18 25.54
CA ASP A 144 4.12 -5.64 26.02
C ASP A 144 3.89 -4.16 25.63
N ILE A 145 4.97 -3.39 25.39
CA ILE A 145 4.89 -1.97 25.02
C ILE A 145 4.36 -1.79 23.59
N ALA A 146 4.52 -2.79 22.71
CA ALA A 146 4.08 -2.71 21.32
C ALA A 146 2.57 -2.43 21.20
N GLY A 147 1.76 -3.05 22.07
CA GLY A 147 0.32 -2.81 22.11
C GLY A 147 -0.03 -1.36 22.48
N PHE A 148 0.66 -0.81 23.49
CA PHE A 148 0.45 0.57 23.92
C PHE A 148 0.83 1.58 22.81
N ILE A 149 1.97 1.38 22.15
CA ILE A 149 2.40 2.23 21.03
C ILE A 149 1.40 2.14 19.86
N THR A 150 0.87 0.93 19.57
CA THR A 150 -0.14 0.73 18.52
C THR A 150 -1.41 1.53 18.81
N VAL A 151 -1.90 1.51 20.05
CA VAL A 151 -3.07 2.28 20.47
C VAL A 151 -2.82 3.79 20.35
N VAL A 152 -1.66 4.27 20.81
CA VAL A 152 -1.29 5.69 20.70
C VAL A 152 -1.23 6.14 19.24
N GLY A 153 -0.63 5.34 18.36
CA GLY A 153 -0.58 5.60 16.92
C GLY A 153 -1.96 5.64 16.27
N PHE A 154 -2.83 4.69 16.61
CA PHE A 154 -4.21 4.66 16.12
C PHE A 154 -5.00 5.89 16.59
N LEU A 155 -4.89 6.28 17.87
CA LEU A 155 -5.54 7.48 18.39
C LEU A 155 -5.03 8.74 17.69
N ALA A 156 -3.73 8.86 17.43
CA ALA A 156 -3.17 9.99 16.69
C ALA A 156 -3.73 10.08 15.27
N ALA A 157 -3.83 8.96 14.55
CA ALA A 157 -4.41 8.91 13.21
C ALA A 157 -5.89 9.33 13.21
N VAL A 158 -6.68 8.84 14.16
CA VAL A 158 -8.10 9.23 14.32
C VAL A 158 -8.22 10.72 14.66
N MET A 159 -7.36 11.26 15.52
CA MET A 159 -7.38 12.68 15.88
C MET A 159 -7.13 13.59 14.69
N VAL A 160 -6.18 13.24 13.80
CA VAL A 160 -5.96 13.98 12.55
C VAL A 160 -7.23 13.98 11.70
N LYS A 161 -7.91 12.83 11.61
CA LYS A 161 -9.15 12.73 10.84
C LYS A 161 -10.30 13.55 11.43
N VAL A 162 -10.44 13.53 12.76
CA VAL A 162 -11.44 14.35 13.47
C VAL A 162 -11.17 15.83 13.29
N LEU A 163 -9.91 16.26 13.35
CA LEU A 163 -9.53 17.66 13.14
C LEU A 163 -9.87 18.15 11.72
N GLU A 164 -9.63 17.31 10.71
CA GLU A 164 -10.01 17.59 9.32
C GLU A 164 -11.52 17.79 9.16
N LEU A 165 -12.33 16.97 9.84
CA LEU A 165 -13.79 17.10 9.82
C LEU A 165 -14.26 18.41 10.45
N ILE A 166 -13.69 18.79 11.60
CA ILE A 166 -13.99 20.05 12.28
C ILE A 166 -13.61 21.26 11.41
N TYR A 167 -12.47 21.21 10.74
CA TYR A 167 -12.03 22.28 9.85
C TYR A 167 -12.90 22.39 8.59
N THR A 168 -13.30 21.26 8.02
CA THR A 168 -14.14 21.22 6.81
C THR A 168 -15.53 21.82 7.06
N ASP A 169 -16.13 21.53 8.22
CA ASP A 169 -17.45 22.05 8.62
C ASP A 169 -17.48 23.59 8.75
N GLN A 170 -16.36 24.21 9.13
CA GLN A 170 -16.21 25.67 9.21
C GLN A 170 -16.03 26.35 7.83
N SER A 171 -15.75 25.58 6.77
CA SER A 171 -15.34 26.10 5.46
C SER A 171 -16.43 26.02 4.38
N SER A 172 -17.58 25.40 4.65
CA SER A 172 -18.77 25.46 3.79
C SER A 172 -19.59 26.74 4.06
N PRO A 173 -19.61 27.75 3.16
CA PRO A 173 -20.57 28.85 3.29
C PRO A 173 -21.98 28.33 2.98
N SER A 174 -22.93 28.70 3.84
CA SER A 174 -24.39 28.55 3.66
C SER A 174 -24.89 29.26 2.42
#